data_AF-A0A9J5YEB0-F1
#
_entry.id   AF-A0A9J5YEB0-F1
#
_cell.length_a   1.000
_cell.length_b   1.000
_cell.length_c   1.000
_cell.angle_alpha   90.00
_cell.angle_beta   90.00
_cell.angle_gamma   90.00
#
_symmetry.space_group_name_H-M   'P 1'
#
loop_
_entity.id
_entity.type
_entity.pdbx_description
1 polymer ?
#
loop_
_entity_poly.entity_id
_entity_poly.type
_entity_poly.pdbx_seq_one_letter_code
_entity_poly.pdbx_strand_id
1 'polypeptide(L)'
;MATLPNLAAFYRPTDSLLPGQSLVSGQKLTATVSITNQSQGLFSLSVLNGGVGTYIDSEPPQFYYTSKLYAYDIYYSFEGQALTTFPDTDTSAQFMRLGSEGHLWVYMWDVNTSNSR
;
A
#
# COMPACT_ATOMS: atom_id res chain seq x y z
N MET A 1 -31.51 0.91 -6.36
CA MET A 1 -30.41 0.21 -7.05
C MET A 1 -29.11 0.72 -6.43
N ALA A 2 -28.42 -0.09 -5.64
CA ALA A 2 -27.11 0.26 -5.12
C ALA A 2 -26.08 0.05 -6.24
N THR A 3 -25.38 1.10 -6.63
CA THR A 3 -24.21 1.00 -7.51
C THR A 3 -23.15 0.18 -6.79
N LEU A 4 -22.78 -0.97 -7.36
CA LEU A 4 -21.61 -1.74 -6.91
C LEU A 4 -20.39 -0.80 -6.87
N PRO A 5 -19.56 -0.86 -5.82
CA PRO A 5 -18.30 -0.12 -5.80
C PRO A 5 -17.48 -0.48 -7.04
N ASN A 6 -16.87 0.52 -7.65
CA ASN A 6 -16.10 0.37 -8.88
C ASN A 6 -14.91 -0.58 -8.65
N LEU A 7 -15.03 -1.82 -9.14
CA LEU A 7 -14.01 -2.87 -9.02
C LEU A 7 -12.65 -2.44 -9.58
N ALA A 8 -12.59 -1.46 -10.50
CA ALA A 8 -11.33 -1.00 -11.10
C ALA A 8 -10.35 -0.39 -10.08
N ALA A 9 -10.85 0.22 -9.00
CA ALA A 9 -10.01 0.80 -7.95
C ALA A 9 -9.26 -0.28 -7.14
N PHE A 10 -9.82 -1.48 -7.03
CA PHE A 10 -9.20 -2.60 -6.31
C PHE A 10 -8.01 -3.21 -7.07
N TYR A 11 -7.93 -3.02 -8.39
CA TYR A 11 -6.86 -3.56 -9.23
C TYR A 11 -5.72 -2.56 -9.50
N ARG A 12 -5.89 -1.29 -9.12
CA ARG A 12 -4.91 -0.22 -9.36
C ARG A 12 -4.82 0.68 -8.13
N PRO A 13 -4.11 0.23 -7.09
CA PRO A 13 -3.91 1.06 -5.91
C PRO A 13 -3.18 2.34 -6.29
N THR A 14 -3.61 3.47 -5.72
CA THR A 14 -2.98 4.79 -5.93
C THR A 14 -1.83 4.97 -4.94
N ASP A 15 -2.07 5.60 -3.80
CA ASP A 15 -1.06 5.82 -2.76
C ASP A 15 -1.23 4.87 -1.57
N SER A 16 -2.32 4.09 -1.55
CA SER A 16 -2.75 3.29 -0.40
C SER A 16 -3.10 1.86 -0.79
N LEU A 17 -2.87 0.93 0.14
CA LEU A 17 -3.20 -0.50 0.04
C LEU A 17 -4.08 -0.90 1.24
N LEU A 18 -5.24 -1.48 0.95
CA LEU A 18 -6.19 -1.93 1.96
C LEU A 18 -5.94 -3.40 2.37
N PRO A 19 -6.41 -3.83 3.55
CA PRO A 19 -6.40 -5.24 3.95
C PRO A 19 -6.95 -6.17 2.87
N GLY A 20 -6.22 -7.25 2.58
CA GLY A 20 -6.56 -8.23 1.54
C GLY A 20 -6.36 -7.75 0.09
N GLN A 21 -5.91 -6.50 -0.13
CA GLN A 21 -5.37 -6.10 -1.42
C GLN A 21 -3.91 -6.52 -1.54
N SER A 22 -3.52 -6.88 -2.76
CA SER A 22 -2.15 -7.24 -3.06
C SER A 22 -1.49 -6.27 -4.04
N LEU A 23 -0.23 -5.94 -3.78
CA LEU A 23 0.67 -5.32 -4.73
C LEU A 23 1.41 -6.42 -5.48
N VAL A 24 1.25 -6.48 -6.79
CA VAL A 24 1.87 -7.51 -7.64
C VAL A 24 2.93 -6.94 -8.57
N SER A 25 3.80 -7.78 -9.11
CA SER A 25 4.79 -7.33 -10.11
C SER A 25 4.14 -6.55 -11.26
N GLY A 26 4.71 -5.39 -11.61
CA GLY A 26 4.15 -4.46 -12.60
C GLY A 26 3.16 -3.43 -12.03
N GLN A 27 2.76 -3.54 -10.76
CA GLN A 27 2.03 -2.50 -10.04
C GLN A 27 2.98 -1.66 -9.18
N LYS A 28 2.52 -0.45 -8.86
CA LYS A 28 3.18 0.44 -7.90
C LYS A 28 2.15 1.23 -7.10
N LEU A 29 2.48 1.54 -5.85
CA LEU A 29 1.88 2.69 -5.17
C LEU A 29 2.62 3.95 -5.61
N THR A 30 1.90 5.04 -5.85
CA THR A 30 2.45 6.36 -6.16
C THR A 30 1.93 7.35 -5.14
N ALA A 31 2.83 7.99 -4.40
CA ALA A 31 2.47 8.99 -3.40
C ALA A 31 1.77 10.19 -4.06
N THR A 32 1.02 10.95 -3.26
CA THR A 32 0.52 12.26 -3.71
C THR A 32 1.61 13.32 -3.64
N VAL A 33 1.41 14.46 -4.31
CA VAL A 33 2.32 15.62 -4.22
C VAL A 33 2.34 16.19 -2.79
N SER A 34 1.18 16.28 -2.15
CA SER A 34 1.07 16.72 -0.75
C SER A 34 -0.25 16.28 -0.12
N ILE A 35 -0.49 16.66 1.15
CA ILE A 35 -1.77 16.45 1.84
C ILE A 35 -2.91 17.19 1.12
N THR A 36 -2.65 18.39 0.60
CA THR A 36 -3.65 19.24 -0.07
C THR A 36 -3.67 19.07 -1.58
N ASN A 37 -2.63 18.47 -2.17
CA ASN A 37 -2.53 18.17 -3.59
C ASN A 37 -2.45 16.66 -3.81
N GLN A 38 -3.60 16.07 -4.14
CA GLN A 38 -3.76 14.63 -4.36
C GLN A 38 -3.38 14.16 -5.77
N SER A 39 -2.77 15.02 -6.59
CA SER A 39 -2.17 14.56 -7.87
C SER A 39 -0.98 13.64 -7.62
N GLN A 40 -0.59 12.87 -8.65
CA GLN A 40 0.54 11.94 -8.59
C GLN A 40 1.85 12.68 -8.31
N GLY A 41 2.52 12.30 -7.22
CA GLY A 41 3.85 12.75 -6.84
C GLY A 41 4.95 11.86 -7.40
N LEU A 42 6.16 12.03 -6.87
CA LEU A 42 7.37 11.37 -7.39
C LEU A 42 7.73 10.08 -6.63
N PHE A 43 7.27 9.90 -5.39
CA PHE A 43 7.63 8.72 -4.62
C PHE A 43 6.78 7.53 -5.03
N SER A 44 7.43 6.40 -5.26
CA SER A 44 6.77 5.15 -5.65
C SER A 44 7.26 3.98 -4.81
N LEU A 45 6.39 2.99 -4.61
CA LEU A 45 6.69 1.67 -4.02
C LEU A 45 6.29 0.61 -5.04
N SER A 46 7.19 -0.33 -5.36
CA SER A 46 6.89 -1.43 -6.29
C SER A 46 7.49 -2.75 -5.83
N VAL A 47 6.94 -3.84 -6.38
CA VAL A 47 7.49 -5.18 -6.22
C VAL A 47 8.70 -5.35 -7.13
N LEU A 48 9.83 -5.73 -6.53
CA LEU A 48 11.06 -6.09 -7.21
C LEU A 48 11.21 -7.61 -7.24
N ASN A 49 12.12 -8.13 -8.07
CA ASN A 49 12.42 -9.56 -8.08
C ASN A 49 13.01 -9.99 -6.72
N GLY A 50 12.22 -10.70 -5.90
CA GLY A 50 12.61 -11.13 -4.56
C GLY A 50 12.52 -10.04 -3.49
N GLY A 51 11.64 -9.04 -3.63
CA GLY A 51 11.40 -8.07 -2.56
C GLY A 51 10.52 -6.89 -2.94
N VAL A 52 10.60 -5.83 -2.14
CA VAL A 52 9.95 -4.53 -2.44
C VAL A 52 10.96 -3.40 -2.40
N GLY A 53 10.74 -2.38 -3.23
CA GLY A 53 11.58 -1.20 -3.31
C GLY A 53 10.78 0.08 -3.34
N THR A 54 11.23 1.07 -2.57
CA THR A 54 10.76 2.44 -2.65
C THR A 54 11.78 3.32 -3.35
N TYR A 55 11.29 4.19 -4.23
CA TYR A 55 12.12 4.98 -5.12
C TYR A 55 11.47 6.32 -5.48
N ILE A 56 12.30 7.24 -5.96
CA ILE A 56 11.87 8.45 -6.66
C ILE A 56 11.74 8.08 -8.14
N ASP A 57 10.57 8.35 -8.71
CA ASP A 57 10.22 8.10 -10.12
C ASP A 57 10.87 9.15 -11.03
N SER A 58 12.20 9.13 -11.05
CA SER A 58 13.06 9.90 -11.94
C SER A 58 13.60 9.02 -13.06
N GLU A 59 14.30 9.62 -14.03
CA GLU A 59 15.00 8.90 -15.08
C GLU A 59 16.52 9.13 -14.95
N PRO A 60 17.30 8.15 -14.43
CA PRO A 60 16.89 6.81 -13.98
C PRO A 60 16.20 6.80 -12.60
N PRO A 61 15.45 5.75 -12.24
CA PRO A 61 14.81 5.63 -10.92
C PRO A 61 15.84 5.63 -9.78
N GLN A 62 15.57 6.40 -8.72
CA GLN A 62 16.47 6.51 -7.57
C GLN A 62 15.88 5.80 -6.35
N PHE A 63 16.40 4.61 -6.05
CA PHE A 63 15.99 3.82 -4.89
C PHE A 63 16.61 4.35 -3.60
N TYR A 64 15.79 4.54 -2.57
CA TYR A 64 16.26 4.92 -1.23
C TYR A 64 16.02 3.85 -0.17
N TYR A 65 15.14 2.89 -0.45
CA TYR A 65 15.00 1.69 0.37
C TYR A 65 14.65 0.48 -0.50
N THR A 66 15.28 -0.65 -0.21
CA THR A 66 14.96 -1.94 -0.80
C THR A 66 15.00 -3.00 0.29
N SER A 67 14.06 -3.93 0.25
CA SER A 67 14.07 -5.12 1.07
C SER A 67 14.36 -6.34 0.21
N LYS A 68 15.05 -7.32 0.79
CA LYS A 68 15.16 -8.67 0.23
C LYS A 68 14.19 -9.55 0.98
N LEU A 69 13.22 -10.11 0.28
CA LEU A 69 12.29 -11.08 0.81
C LEU A 69 12.60 -12.41 0.12
N TYR A 70 13.01 -13.40 0.89
CA TYR A 70 13.46 -14.71 0.36
C TYR A 70 12.31 -15.56 -0.23
N ALA A 71 11.16 -14.97 -0.53
CA ALA A 71 10.03 -15.64 -1.14
C ALA A 71 10.08 -15.49 -2.66
N TYR A 72 9.89 -16.61 -3.37
CA TYR A 72 9.82 -16.67 -4.83
C TYR A 72 8.49 -16.14 -5.39
N ASP A 73 7.65 -15.57 -4.52
CA ASP A 73 6.29 -15.15 -4.83
C ASP A 73 6.25 -13.68 -5.28
N ILE A 74 5.59 -13.44 -6.41
CA ILE A 74 5.43 -12.12 -7.05
C ILE A 74 4.18 -11.36 -6.56
N TYR A 75 3.51 -11.89 -5.54
CA TYR A 75 2.27 -11.37 -4.96
C TYR A 75 2.50 -11.03 -3.49
N TYR A 76 2.23 -9.78 -3.11
CA TYR A 76 2.36 -9.32 -1.74
C TYR A 76 1.06 -8.71 -1.25
N SER A 77 0.46 -9.29 -0.22
CA SER A 77 -0.77 -8.82 0.42
C SER A 77 -0.46 -7.99 1.65
N PHE A 78 -1.28 -6.99 1.94
CA PHE A 78 -1.21 -6.24 3.19
C PHE A 78 -2.25 -6.75 4.17
N GLU A 79 -1.80 -7.38 5.25
CA GLU A 79 -2.69 -7.97 6.27
C GLU A 79 -2.76 -7.11 7.53
N GLY A 80 -2.67 -5.80 7.37
CA GLY A 80 -2.80 -4.87 8.49
C GLY A 80 -1.54 -4.63 9.30
N GLN A 81 -0.74 -5.66 9.53
CA GLN A 81 0.47 -5.56 10.35
C GLN A 81 1.76 -5.68 9.52
N ALA A 82 1.73 -6.48 8.45
CA ALA A 82 2.89 -6.76 7.61
C ALA A 82 2.48 -6.98 6.15
N LEU A 83 3.46 -6.85 5.25
CA LEU A 83 3.36 -7.29 3.88
C LEU A 83 3.71 -8.79 3.83
N THR A 84 2.75 -9.66 3.55
CA THR A 84 2.90 -11.12 3.53
C THR A 84 2.59 -11.69 2.16
N THR A 85 2.92 -12.96 1.92
CA THR A 85 2.59 -13.66 0.67
C THR A 85 1.22 -14.33 0.69
N PHE A 86 0.56 -14.43 1.87
CA PHE A 86 -0.76 -15.04 2.05
C PHE A 86 -1.68 -14.12 2.83
N PRO A 87 -2.95 -13.98 2.40
CA PRO A 87 -3.89 -13.15 3.13
C PRO A 87 -4.38 -13.83 4.42
N ASP A 88 -4.34 -13.10 5.53
CA ASP A 88 -4.88 -13.43 6.85
C ASP A 88 -5.78 -12.27 7.32
N THR A 89 -7.02 -12.57 7.69
CA THR A 89 -8.08 -11.57 7.80
C THR A 89 -8.13 -10.96 9.21
N ASP A 90 -7.29 -9.96 9.49
CA ASP A 90 -7.45 -9.12 10.69
C ASP A 90 -8.64 -8.16 10.52
N THR A 91 -9.44 -7.99 11.57
CA THR A 91 -10.77 -7.34 11.56
C THR A 91 -10.74 -5.85 11.92
N SER A 92 -9.59 -5.31 12.31
CA SER A 92 -9.43 -3.88 12.62
C SER A 92 -9.46 -3.03 11.34
N ALA A 93 -10.11 -1.87 11.37
CA ALA A 93 -10.02 -0.92 10.26
C ALA A 93 -8.58 -0.40 10.19
N GLN A 94 -7.91 -0.65 9.06
CA GLN A 94 -6.52 -0.27 8.84
C GLN A 94 -6.20 -0.16 7.36
N PHE A 95 -5.14 0.56 7.01
CA PHE A 95 -4.61 0.67 5.66
C PHE A 95 -3.14 1.07 5.67
N MET A 96 -2.42 0.68 4.63
CA MET A 96 -1.06 1.12 4.37
C MET A 96 -1.08 2.28 3.37
N ARG A 97 -0.21 3.28 3.52
CA ARG A 97 -0.11 4.40 2.59
C ARG A 97 1.33 4.88 2.42
N LEU A 98 1.71 5.14 1.17
CA LEU A 98 2.94 5.84 0.82
C LEU A 98 2.69 7.36 0.89
N GLY A 99 3.27 8.01 1.88
CA GLY A 99 3.14 9.45 2.11
C GLY A 99 3.86 10.28 1.04
N SER A 100 3.44 11.55 0.91
CA SER A 100 4.07 12.53 0.00
C SER A 100 5.55 12.81 0.31
N GLU A 101 6.02 12.39 1.48
CA GLU A 101 7.39 12.44 1.96
C GLU A 101 8.23 11.19 1.63
N GLY A 102 7.63 10.17 1.01
CA GLY A 102 8.29 8.91 0.66
C GLY A 102 8.33 7.87 1.79
N HIS A 103 7.70 8.13 2.93
CA HIS A 103 7.57 7.14 3.99
C HIS A 103 6.32 6.28 3.80
N LEU A 104 6.46 4.98 4.06
CA LEU A 104 5.35 4.03 4.07
C LEU A 104 4.84 3.91 5.51
N TRP A 105 3.58 4.28 5.71
CA TRP A 105 2.92 4.26 7.01
C TRP A 105 1.79 3.24 7.03
N VAL A 106 1.58 2.62 8.19
CA VAL A 106 0.36 1.85 8.49
C VAL A 106 -0.50 2.69 9.42
N TYR A 107 -1.75 2.91 9.03
CA TYR A 107 -2.75 3.59 9.83
C TYR A 107 -3.77 2.57 10.31
N MET A 108 -4.11 2.63 11.60
CA MET A 108 -5.09 1.75 12.23
C MET A 108 -6.05 2.60 13.07
N TRP A 109 -7.34 2.29 13.01
CA TRP A 109 -8.34 2.89 13.88
C TRP A 109 -8.63 1.98 15.06
N ASP A 110 -8.43 2.52 16.27
CA ASP A 110 -8.87 1.87 17.49
C ASP A 110 -10.36 2.16 17.71
N VAL A 111 -11.20 1.14 17.57
CA VAL A 111 -12.63 1.24 17.90
C VAL A 111 -12.76 1.03 19.40
N ASN A 112 -12.57 2.10 20.17
CA ASN A 112 -12.89 2.10 21.59
C ASN A 112 -14.40 1.92 21.78
N THR A 113 -14.88 0.69 21.97
CA THR A 113 -16.25 0.42 22.41
C THR A 113 -16.39 0.67 23.91
N SER A 114 -16.22 1.92 24.36
CA SER A 114 -16.65 2.30 25.69
C SER A 114 -18.18 2.48 25.68
N ASN A 115 -18.90 1.39 25.93
CA ASN A 115 -20.31 1.48 26.32
C ASN A 115 -20.38 2.17 27.68
N SER A 116 -20.67 3.47 27.72
CA SER A 116 -21.14 4.12 28.94
C SER A 116 -22.56 3.65 29.22
N ARG A 117 -22.71 2.79 30.24
CA ARG A 117 -24.00 2.55 30.91
C ARG A 117 -24.08 3.43 32.15
#